data_AF-A0AAW4NTX8-F1
#
_entry.id   AF-A0AAW4NTX8-F1
#
_cell.length_a   1.000
_cell.length_b   1.000
_cell.length_c   1.000
_cell.angle_alpha   90.00
_cell.angle_beta   90.00
_cell.angle_gamma   90.00
#
_symmetry.space_group_name_H-M   'P 1'
#
loop_
_entity.id
_entity.type
_entity.pdbx_description
1 polymer ?
#
loop_
_entity_poly.entity_id
_entity_poly.type
_entity_poly.pdbx_seq_one_letter_code
_entity_poly.pdbx_strand_id
1 'polypeptide(L)'
;MCIRDSTKGEYNKIGEVYGFSIMVKTESTSKDLFDCSVNRFFVKGLESIYYTYNNGKLATDPKLACQNFINALERIPKVIESHEKEMAKVVANKEVYTNIANSSWKKEDELRSLKSEAAELDRKIALTISTNKEAKGNVEHDKSISISGLPNQIDNKQSKIHEDSEDGRSQGFRPKWRH
;
A
#
# COMPACT_ATOMS: atom_id res chain seq x y z
N MET A 1 14.21 11.09 -35.11
CA MET A 1 12.91 10.43 -35.37
C MET A 1 11.92 10.95 -34.35
N CYS A 2 11.06 11.90 -34.75
CA CYS A 2 10.06 12.51 -33.88
C CYS A 2 8.74 11.78 -34.14
N ILE A 3 8.26 10.98 -33.19
CA ILE A 3 6.92 10.39 -33.26
C ILE A 3 5.93 11.55 -33.09
N ARG A 4 5.07 11.78 -34.09
CA ARG A 4 4.17 12.94 -34.12
C ARG A 4 2.97 12.81 -33.17
N ASP A 5 2.71 11.60 -32.68
CA ASP A 5 1.65 11.31 -31.72
C ASP A 5 2.24 10.91 -30.37
N SER A 6 1.87 11.66 -29.32
CA SER A 6 2.18 11.27 -27.94
C SER A 6 1.54 9.92 -27.64
N THR A 7 2.29 8.98 -27.06
CA THR A 7 1.73 7.68 -26.68
C THR A 7 0.72 7.73 -25.53
N LYS A 8 0.29 8.93 -25.10
CA LYS A 8 -0.58 9.16 -23.93
C LYS A 8 -0.04 8.51 -22.64
N GLY A 9 1.28 8.28 -22.58
CA GLY A 9 1.94 7.59 -21.47
C GLY A 9 1.93 6.06 -21.54
N GLU A 10 1.34 5.48 -22.59
CA GLU A 10 1.32 4.02 -22.79
C GLU A 10 2.55 3.52 -23.58
N TYR A 11 2.81 2.22 -23.49
CA TYR A 11 3.88 1.56 -24.24
C TYR A 11 3.35 1.09 -25.61
N ASN A 12 3.87 1.69 -26.67
CA ASN A 12 3.53 1.32 -28.04
C ASN A 12 4.65 0.51 -28.70
N LYS A 13 4.31 -0.61 -29.35
CA LYS A 13 5.28 -1.40 -30.12
C LYS A 13 5.63 -0.66 -31.40
N ILE A 14 6.93 -0.46 -31.63
CA ILE A 14 7.45 0.21 -32.83
C ILE A 14 8.29 -0.71 -33.72
N GLY A 15 8.75 -1.84 -33.19
CA GLY A 15 9.60 -2.74 -33.94
C GLY A 15 10.07 -3.94 -33.13
N GLU A 16 11.09 -4.61 -33.63
CA GLU A 16 11.67 -5.81 -33.03
C GLU A 16 13.17 -5.90 -33.33
N VAL A 17 13.93 -6.41 -32.37
CA VAL A 17 15.38 -6.65 -32.49
C VAL A 17 15.73 -7.97 -31.82
N TYR A 18 16.36 -8.89 -32.55
CA TYR A 18 16.71 -10.24 -32.05
C TYR A 18 15.54 -11.00 -31.39
N GLY A 19 14.30 -10.82 -31.86
CA GLY A 19 13.12 -11.44 -31.24
C GLY A 19 12.48 -10.63 -30.10
N PHE A 20 13.11 -9.53 -29.66
CA PHE A 20 12.60 -8.68 -28.59
C PHE A 20 11.82 -7.49 -29.15
N SER A 21 10.61 -7.27 -28.65
CA SER A 21 9.77 -6.15 -29.10
C SER A 21 10.30 -4.82 -28.58
N ILE A 22 10.52 -3.87 -29.49
CA ILE A 22 10.91 -2.50 -29.14
C ILE A 22 9.64 -1.70 -28.86
N MET A 23 9.60 -1.08 -27.69
CA MET A 23 8.49 -0.29 -27.20
C MET A 23 8.91 1.16 -27.04
N VAL A 24 7.98 2.09 -27.27
CA VAL A 24 8.17 3.52 -27.02
C VAL A 24 7.08 4.04 -26.09
N LYS A 25 7.46 4.94 -25.20
CA LYS A 25 6.56 5.67 -24.32
C LYS A 25 6.92 7.15 -24.34
N THR A 26 5.96 8.01 -24.62
CA THR A 26 6.11 9.46 -24.50
C THR A 26 5.87 9.87 -23.05
N GLU A 27 6.82 10.59 -22.47
CA GLU A 27 6.67 11.18 -21.14
C GLU A 27 6.76 12.70 -21.25
N SER A 28 5.79 13.39 -20.66
CA SER A 28 5.82 14.85 -20.53
C SER A 28 6.81 15.25 -19.44
N THR A 29 7.78 16.07 -19.78
CA THR A 29 8.76 16.67 -18.87
C THR A 29 8.59 18.17 -18.94
N SER A 30 8.28 18.82 -17.82
CA SER A 30 8.31 20.28 -17.73
C SER A 30 9.74 20.74 -17.49
N LYS A 31 10.29 21.53 -18.41
CA LYS A 31 11.55 22.27 -18.22
C LYS A 31 11.33 23.70 -18.67
N ASP A 32 11.75 24.65 -17.85
CA ASP A 32 11.74 26.08 -18.17
C ASP A 32 10.36 26.64 -18.57
N LEU A 33 9.29 26.23 -17.86
CA LEU A 33 7.88 26.58 -18.14
C LEU A 33 7.31 26.01 -19.45
N PHE A 34 8.08 25.19 -20.18
CA PHE A 34 7.60 24.48 -21.37
C PHE A 34 7.34 23.01 -21.07
N ASP A 35 6.17 22.53 -21.49
CA ASP A 35 5.86 21.10 -21.52
C ASP A 35 6.57 20.46 -22.71
N CYS A 36 7.63 19.71 -22.45
CA CYS A 36 8.37 18.97 -23.46
C CYS A 36 7.99 17.50 -23.41
N SER A 37 7.47 16.96 -24.51
CA SER A 37 7.23 15.52 -24.65
C SER A 37 8.51 14.81 -25.11
N VAL A 38 9.00 13.87 -24.30
CA VAL A 38 10.22 13.10 -24.61
C VAL A 38 9.87 11.63 -24.78
N ASN A 39 10.26 11.05 -25.91
CA ASN A 39 10.09 9.62 -26.17
C ASN A 39 11.19 8.82 -25.49
N ARG A 40 10.77 7.83 -24.68
CA ARG A 40 11.62 6.83 -24.06
C ARG A 40 11.44 5.48 -24.74
N PHE A 41 12.56 4.85 -25.05
CA PHE A 41 12.61 3.58 -25.75
C PHE A 41 12.99 2.45 -24.81
N PHE A 42 12.34 1.31 -25.01
CA PHE A 42 12.45 0.12 -24.19
C PHE A 42 12.50 -1.11 -25.06
N VAL A 43 13.14 -2.16 -24.55
CA VAL A 43 13.15 -3.49 -25.13
C VAL A 43 12.35 -4.39 -24.20
N LYS A 44 11.24 -4.95 -24.69
CA LYS A 44 10.37 -5.82 -23.91
C LYS A 44 10.96 -7.23 -23.88
N GLY A 45 11.21 -7.74 -22.67
CA GLY A 45 11.67 -9.10 -22.42
C GLY A 45 10.57 -10.15 -22.53
N LEU A 46 10.93 -11.38 -22.15
CA LEU A 46 9.94 -12.38 -21.75
C LEU A 46 9.20 -11.85 -20.51
N GLU A 47 7.88 -12.08 -20.44
CA GLU A 47 6.97 -11.53 -19.42
C GLU A 47 6.80 -9.99 -19.49
N SER A 48 6.60 -9.32 -18.34
CA SER A 48 6.30 -7.88 -18.23
C SER A 48 7.52 -7.01 -17.87
N ILE A 49 8.73 -7.46 -18.19
CA ILE A 49 9.98 -6.75 -17.90
C ILE A 49 10.40 -5.89 -19.09
N TYR A 50 10.79 -4.64 -18.82
CA TYR A 50 11.27 -3.69 -19.81
C TYR A 50 12.73 -3.34 -19.54
N TYR A 51 13.59 -3.54 -20.53
CA TYR A 51 15.00 -3.18 -20.49
C TYR A 51 15.23 -1.85 -21.21
N THR A 52 16.16 -1.05 -20.70
CA THR A 52 16.49 0.24 -21.29
C THR A 52 17.94 0.63 -21.04
N TYR A 53 18.45 1.50 -21.89
CA TYR A 53 19.77 2.11 -21.78
C TYR A 53 19.64 3.62 -21.83
N ASN A 54 20.50 4.35 -21.11
CA ASN A 54 20.44 5.82 -21.01
C ASN A 54 19.03 6.37 -20.65
N ASN A 55 18.34 5.69 -19.73
CA ASN A 55 16.97 6.01 -19.30
C ASN A 55 15.96 6.10 -20.47
N GLY A 56 16.19 5.33 -21.53
CA GLY A 56 15.35 5.27 -22.72
C GLY A 56 15.58 6.41 -23.70
N LYS A 57 16.55 7.29 -23.47
CA LYS A 57 16.87 8.36 -24.42
C LYS A 57 17.61 7.78 -25.62
N LEU A 58 17.06 8.00 -26.80
CA LEU A 58 17.73 7.62 -28.05
C LEU A 58 18.87 8.59 -28.35
N ALA A 59 19.99 8.07 -28.83
CA ALA A 59 21.07 8.92 -29.31
C ALA A 59 20.63 9.66 -30.60
N THR A 60 21.22 10.82 -30.84
CA THR A 60 20.97 11.60 -32.06
C THR A 60 21.59 10.94 -33.29
N ASP A 61 22.77 10.33 -33.11
CA ASP A 61 23.46 9.59 -34.15
C ASP A 61 22.80 8.22 -34.38
N PRO A 62 22.47 7.85 -35.63
CA PRO A 62 21.81 6.58 -35.94
C PRO A 62 22.56 5.33 -35.47
N LYS A 63 23.90 5.32 -35.56
CA LYS A 63 24.69 4.14 -35.17
C LYS A 63 24.60 3.92 -33.66
N LEU A 64 24.80 4.99 -32.90
CA LEU A 64 24.63 4.96 -31.44
C LEU A 64 23.18 4.65 -31.03
N ALA A 65 22.20 5.14 -31.78
CA ALA A 65 20.78 4.87 -31.54
C ALA A 65 20.46 3.37 -31.65
N CYS A 66 21.00 2.68 -32.66
CA CYS A 66 20.89 1.23 -32.77
C CYS A 66 21.60 0.51 -31.61
N GLN A 67 22.79 0.97 -31.23
CA GLN A 67 23.57 0.37 -30.16
C GLN A 67 22.89 0.48 -28.80
N ASN A 68 22.08 1.52 -28.53
CA ASN A 68 21.31 1.63 -27.28
C ASN A 68 20.42 0.41 -27.01
N PHE A 69 19.81 -0.18 -28.05
CA PHE A 69 18.99 -1.37 -27.88
C PHE A 69 19.83 -2.60 -27.53
N ILE A 70 21.02 -2.72 -28.10
CA ILE A 70 21.98 -3.79 -27.78
C ILE A 70 22.47 -3.64 -26.34
N ASN A 71 22.86 -2.44 -25.95
CA ASN A 71 23.30 -2.15 -24.59
C ASN A 71 22.18 -2.39 -23.55
N ALA A 72 20.91 -2.23 -23.95
CA ALA A 72 19.77 -2.57 -23.10
C ALA A 72 19.66 -4.11 -22.91
N LEU A 73 19.90 -4.89 -23.96
CA LEU A 73 19.93 -6.36 -23.89
C LEU A 73 21.11 -6.87 -23.05
N GLU A 74 22.28 -6.23 -23.13
CA GLU A 74 23.44 -6.57 -22.29
C GLU A 74 23.19 -6.40 -20.78
N ARG A 75 22.16 -5.63 -20.40
CA ARG A 75 21.77 -5.50 -18.98
C ARG A 75 20.95 -6.67 -18.46
N ILE A 76 20.38 -7.51 -19.33
CA ILE A 76 19.50 -8.62 -18.95
C ILE A 76 20.14 -9.52 -17.88
N PRO A 77 21.40 -10.00 -18.03
CA PRO A 77 22.01 -10.89 -17.03
C PRO A 77 22.13 -10.23 -15.65
N LYS A 78 22.48 -8.95 -15.60
CA LYS A 78 22.59 -8.18 -14.35
C LYS A 78 21.24 -7.99 -13.66
N VAL A 79 20.19 -7.79 -14.45
CA VAL A 79 18.82 -7.65 -13.95
C VAL A 79 18.32 -8.98 -13.38
N ILE A 80 18.63 -10.10 -14.05
CA ILE A 80 18.32 -11.45 -13.57
C ILE A 80 18.97 -11.69 -12.20
N GLU A 81 20.28 -11.49 -12.08
CA GLU A 81 21.02 -11.68 -10.82
C GLU A 81 20.43 -10.84 -9.67
N SER A 82 20.08 -9.57 -9.95
CA SER A 82 19.45 -8.68 -8.97
C SER A 82 18.10 -9.20 -8.50
N HIS A 83 17.24 -9.64 -9.42
CA HIS A 83 15.92 -10.18 -9.08
C HIS A 83 16.01 -11.51 -8.34
N GLU A 84 16.94 -12.39 -8.71
CA GLU A 84 17.18 -13.64 -7.98
C GLU A 84 17.60 -13.37 -6.54
N LYS A 85 18.49 -12.39 -6.33
CA LYS A 85 18.91 -11.96 -4.99
C LYS A 85 17.76 -11.37 -4.17
N GLU A 86 16.90 -10.56 -4.80
CA GLU A 86 15.71 -10.02 -4.14
C GLU A 86 14.70 -11.12 -3.81
N MET A 87 14.47 -12.05 -4.74
CA MET A 87 13.60 -13.20 -4.54
C MET A 87 14.07 -14.07 -3.38
N ALA A 88 15.37 -14.35 -3.28
CA ALA A 88 15.92 -15.10 -2.15
C ALA A 88 15.63 -14.43 -0.79
N LYS A 89 15.75 -13.09 -0.72
CA LYS A 89 15.39 -12.33 0.49
C LYS A 89 13.89 -12.39 0.79
N VAL A 90 13.05 -12.25 -0.23
CA VAL A 90 11.59 -12.30 -0.09
C VAL A 90 11.16 -13.69 0.38
N VAL A 91 11.75 -14.76 -0.16
CA VAL A 91 11.48 -16.14 0.25
C VAL A 91 11.87 -16.36 1.72
N ALA A 92 13.06 -15.93 2.12
CA ALA A 92 13.49 -16.03 3.53
C ALA A 92 12.56 -15.25 4.47
N ASN A 93 12.18 -14.02 4.10
CA ASN A 93 11.27 -13.20 4.90
C ASN A 93 9.86 -13.80 4.97
N LYS A 94 9.38 -14.42 3.88
CA LYS A 94 8.07 -15.07 3.84
C LYS A 94 7.97 -16.13 4.93
N GLU A 95 8.97 -17.00 5.06
CA GLU A 95 8.99 -18.05 6.08
C GLU A 95 8.96 -17.47 7.51
N VAL A 96 9.74 -16.42 7.75
CA VAL A 96 9.74 -15.71 9.03
C VAL A 96 8.35 -15.13 9.33
N TYR A 97 7.72 -14.46 8.37
CA TYR A 97 6.39 -13.88 8.57
C TYR A 97 5.30 -14.94 8.73
N THR A 98 5.36 -16.04 7.99
CA THR A 98 4.41 -17.16 8.19
C THR A 98 4.58 -17.78 9.57
N ASN A 99 5.81 -17.93 10.05
CA ASN A 99 6.05 -18.44 11.39
C ASN A 99 5.52 -17.49 12.46
N ILE A 100 5.74 -16.19 12.33
CA ILE A 100 5.19 -15.18 13.25
C ILE A 100 3.66 -15.20 13.23
N ALA A 101 3.05 -15.26 12.06
CA ALA A 101 1.58 -15.30 11.93
C ALA A 101 0.96 -16.56 12.53
N ASN A 102 1.65 -17.70 12.43
CA ASN A 102 1.21 -18.97 13.02
C ASN A 102 1.58 -19.11 14.50
N SER A 103 2.44 -18.23 15.02
CA SER A 103 2.83 -18.25 16.43
C SER A 103 1.70 -17.75 17.30
N SER A 104 1.36 -18.48 18.36
CA SER A 104 0.48 -17.96 19.40
C SER A 104 1.19 -16.87 20.21
N TRP A 105 0.45 -15.84 20.60
CA TRP A 105 1.02 -14.73 21.35
C TRP A 105 1.30 -15.17 22.80
N LYS A 106 2.57 -15.14 23.22
CA LYS A 106 3.00 -15.66 24.54
C LYS A 106 2.33 -15.00 25.75
N LYS A 107 1.74 -13.81 25.58
CA LYS A 107 1.04 -13.06 26.64
C LYS A 107 -0.49 -13.16 26.53
N GLU A 108 -1.00 -14.01 25.66
CA GLU A 108 -2.44 -14.18 25.51
C GLU A 108 -3.10 -14.60 26.82
N ASP A 109 -2.50 -15.55 27.54
CA ASP A 109 -3.04 -16.02 28.82
C ASP A 109 -2.93 -14.97 29.94
N GLU A 110 -1.81 -14.23 30.00
CA GLU A 110 -1.63 -13.11 30.94
C GLU A 110 -2.67 -12.00 30.66
N LEU A 111 -2.87 -11.63 29.39
CA LEU A 111 -3.89 -10.67 28.99
C LEU A 111 -5.29 -11.17 29.33
N ARG A 112 -5.56 -12.47 29.13
CA ARG A 112 -6.86 -13.09 29.46
C ARG A 112 -7.11 -13.05 30.97
N SER A 113 -6.09 -13.31 31.79
CA SER A 113 -6.16 -13.18 33.25
C SER A 113 -6.45 -11.75 33.68
N LEU A 114 -5.67 -10.78 33.20
CA LEU A 114 -5.85 -9.36 33.53
C LEU A 114 -7.22 -8.83 33.10
N LYS A 115 -7.73 -9.27 31.94
CA LYS A 115 -9.11 -8.95 31.52
C LYS A 115 -10.15 -9.52 32.47
N SER A 116 -9.96 -10.74 32.97
CA SER A 116 -10.86 -11.36 33.94
C SER A 116 -10.85 -10.61 35.28
N GLU A 117 -9.66 -10.26 35.77
CA GLU A 117 -9.49 -9.50 37.02
C GLU A 117 -10.13 -8.11 36.91
N ALA A 118 -9.90 -7.41 35.80
CA ALA A 118 -10.53 -6.11 35.54
C ALA A 118 -12.06 -6.21 35.54
N ALA A 119 -12.63 -7.23 34.88
CA ALA A 119 -14.08 -7.46 34.87
C ALA A 119 -14.64 -7.80 36.27
N GLU A 120 -13.86 -8.49 37.11
CA GLU A 120 -14.25 -8.77 38.49
C GLU A 120 -14.24 -7.51 39.35
N LEU A 121 -13.21 -6.67 39.21
CA LEU A 121 -13.14 -5.37 39.87
C LEU A 121 -14.29 -4.46 39.43
N ASP A 122 -14.60 -4.40 38.13
CA ASP A 122 -15.74 -3.65 37.61
C ASP A 122 -17.07 -4.12 38.22
N ARG A 123 -17.27 -5.43 38.36
CA ARG A 123 -18.46 -5.98 39.05
C ARG A 123 -18.48 -5.60 40.53
N LYS A 124 -17.35 -5.70 41.23
CA LYS A 124 -17.25 -5.30 42.65
C LYS A 124 -17.54 -3.82 42.84
N ILE A 125 -17.02 -2.95 41.97
CA ILE A 125 -17.29 -1.52 41.99
C ILE A 125 -18.77 -1.26 41.74
N ALA A 126 -19.36 -1.86 40.70
CA ALA A 126 -20.78 -1.71 40.39
C ALA A 126 -21.68 -2.15 41.56
N LEU A 127 -21.38 -3.30 42.17
CA LEU A 127 -22.09 -3.78 43.36
C LEU A 127 -21.92 -2.83 44.54
N THR A 128 -20.71 -2.35 44.82
CA THR A 128 -20.45 -1.41 45.92
C THR A 128 -21.18 -0.08 45.71
N ILE A 129 -21.27 0.39 44.46
CA ILE A 129 -22.05 1.59 44.12
C ILE A 129 -23.55 1.33 44.29
N SER A 130 -24.07 0.19 43.85
CA SER A 130 -25.49 -0.17 44.00
C SER A 130 -25.88 -0.38 45.45
N THR A 131 -25.08 -1.09 46.25
CA THR A 131 -25.34 -1.30 47.68
C THR A 131 -25.17 -0.01 48.49
N ASN A 132 -24.26 0.89 48.11
CA ASN A 132 -24.14 2.22 48.73
C ASN A 132 -25.30 3.15 48.34
N LYS A 133 -25.88 3.01 47.14
CA LYS A 133 -27.15 3.68 46.79
C LYS A 133 -28.32 3.16 47.62
N GLU A 134 -28.39 1.86 47.89
CA GLU A 134 -29.40 1.26 48.78
C GLU A 134 -29.18 1.65 50.25
N ALA A 135 -27.94 1.78 50.71
CA ALA A 135 -27.60 2.24 52.07
C ALA A 135 -27.75 3.76 52.26
N LYS A 136 -27.73 4.56 51.18
CA LYS A 136 -27.98 6.01 51.18
C LYS A 136 -29.38 6.37 50.67
N GLY A 137 -30.34 5.47 50.85
CA GLY A 137 -31.77 5.77 50.75
C GLY A 137 -32.27 6.55 51.98
N ASN A 138 -31.66 7.69 52.28
CA ASN A 138 -32.30 8.84 52.93
C ASN A 138 -31.34 10.04 52.89
N VAL A 139 -31.88 11.17 52.45
CA VAL A 139 -31.32 12.52 52.32
C VAL A 139 -30.71 12.86 50.95
N GLU A 140 -31.57 13.45 50.12
CA GLU A 140 -31.22 14.22 48.93
C GLU A 140 -30.50 15.54 49.30
N HIS A 141 -29.51 15.95 48.50
CA HIS A 141 -29.37 17.36 48.14
C HIS A 141 -28.71 17.52 46.76
N ASP A 142 -29.24 18.47 46.03
CA ASP A 142 -29.22 18.62 44.57
C ASP A 142 -28.13 19.61 44.06
N LYS A 143 -27.87 19.56 42.73
CA LYS A 143 -27.09 20.48 41.83
C LYS A 143 -25.56 20.20 41.72
N SER A 144 -24.94 20.07 40.53
CA SER A 144 -25.19 20.68 39.21
C SER A 144 -24.46 19.99 38.03
N ILE A 145 -25.18 19.82 36.91
CA ILE A 145 -24.85 20.09 35.47
C ILE A 145 -23.53 19.52 34.87
N SER A 146 -23.55 18.41 34.11
CA SER A 146 -23.61 18.26 32.61
C SER A 146 -22.21 18.25 31.93
N ILE A 147 -21.87 17.58 30.80
CA ILE A 147 -22.54 17.08 29.58
C ILE A 147 -21.75 15.88 28.96
N SER A 148 -22.51 14.94 28.38
CA SER A 148 -22.28 14.05 27.21
C SER A 148 -21.14 13.02 27.14
N GLY A 149 -21.55 11.78 26.85
CA GLY A 149 -21.20 11.20 25.55
C GLY A 149 -20.67 9.77 25.54
N LEU A 150 -21.50 8.77 25.85
CA LEU A 150 -21.31 7.42 25.30
C LEU A 150 -22.65 6.76 25.00
N PRO A 151 -22.99 6.49 23.74
CA PRO A 151 -23.87 5.38 23.41
C PRO A 151 -23.04 4.11 23.33
N ASN A 152 -23.31 3.21 24.25
CA ASN A 152 -23.07 1.78 24.08
C ASN A 152 -23.94 1.25 22.92
N GLN A 153 -23.37 0.30 22.17
CA GLN A 153 -23.97 -0.92 21.61
C GLN A 153 -23.62 -1.10 20.13
N ILE A 154 -22.77 -2.10 19.88
CA ILE A 154 -22.74 -2.82 18.61
C ILE A 154 -23.62 -4.04 18.81
N ASP A 155 -24.88 -3.93 18.41
CA ASP A 155 -25.74 -5.09 18.19
C ASP A 155 -25.60 -5.53 16.73
N ASN A 156 -25.22 -6.78 16.58
CA ASN A 156 -25.03 -7.47 15.31
C ASN A 156 -26.38 -8.06 14.85
N LYS A 157 -27.00 -7.50 13.80
CA LYS A 157 -27.99 -8.22 12.96
C LYS A 157 -27.89 -7.81 11.50
N GLN A 158 -28.08 -8.82 10.66
CA GLN A 158 -27.74 -8.94 9.25
C GLN A 158 -28.90 -8.56 8.30
N SER A 159 -28.54 -8.37 7.01
CA SER A 159 -29.37 -8.13 5.80
C SER A 159 -29.65 -6.64 5.52
N LYS A 160 -29.61 -6.11 4.29
CA LYS A 160 -29.75 -6.67 2.93
C LYS A 160 -29.14 -5.65 1.94
N ILE A 161 -28.47 -6.13 0.89
CA ILE A 161 -27.87 -5.30 -0.18
C ILE A 161 -28.99 -4.79 -1.10
N HIS A 162 -28.98 -3.50 -1.43
CA HIS A 162 -29.49 -2.96 -2.70
C HIS A 162 -28.70 -1.71 -3.10
N GLU A 163 -28.37 -1.65 -4.39
CA GLU A 163 -27.54 -0.68 -5.11
C GLU A 163 -28.12 0.74 -5.11
N ASP A 164 -27.25 1.77 -5.10
CA ASP A 164 -27.22 2.81 -6.14
C ASP A 164 -26.07 3.85 -5.94
N SER A 165 -25.38 4.06 -7.06
CA SER A 165 -24.60 5.18 -7.61
C SER A 165 -24.01 6.35 -6.78
N GLU A 166 -22.73 6.57 -7.13
CA GLU A 166 -22.05 7.85 -7.50
C GLU A 166 -21.35 8.75 -6.45
N ASP A 167 -20.06 8.96 -6.78
CA ASP A 167 -19.17 10.11 -6.62
C ASP A 167 -18.68 10.60 -5.24
N GLY A 168 -17.33 10.58 -5.09
CA GLY A 168 -16.63 11.60 -4.29
C GLY A 168 -15.40 11.15 -3.49
N ARG A 169 -14.22 11.16 -4.15
CA ARG A 169 -12.87 11.43 -3.59
C ARG A 169 -12.57 10.98 -2.15
N SER A 170 -11.87 9.86 -1.99
CA SER A 170 -11.20 9.49 -0.73
C SER A 170 -9.69 9.77 -0.78
N GLN A 171 -9.23 10.75 -0.01
CA GLN A 171 -7.82 10.87 0.40
C GLN A 171 -7.60 9.94 1.60
N GLY A 172 -6.89 8.83 1.38
CA GLY A 172 -6.56 7.86 2.43
C GLY A 172 -5.40 8.32 3.33
N PHE A 173 -5.65 8.27 4.64
CA PHE A 173 -4.68 8.47 5.72
C PHE A 173 -3.47 7.52 5.59
N ARG A 174 -2.25 8.04 5.80
CA ARG A 174 -1.01 7.25 5.95
C ARG A 174 -0.44 7.42 7.37
N PRO A 175 -0.23 6.35 8.14
CA PRO A 175 0.46 6.46 9.43
C PRO A 175 1.98 6.54 9.21
N LYS A 176 2.61 7.55 9.82
CA LYS A 176 4.07 7.69 9.87
C LYS A 176 4.62 6.91 11.07
N TRP A 177 5.44 5.91 10.81
CA TRP A 177 6.34 5.35 11.82
C TRP A 177 7.56 6.26 11.96
N ARG A 178 7.94 6.60 13.20
CA ARG A 178 9.21 7.28 13.52
C ARG A 178 10.22 6.23 13.98
N HIS A 179 11.48 6.41 13.55
CA HIS A 179 12.65 5.72 14.08
C HIS A 179 13.01 6.23 15.48
#